data_AF-A0A961T626-F1
#
_entry.id   AF-A0A961T626-F1
#
_cell.length_a   1.000
_cell.length_b   1.000
_cell.length_c   1.000
_cell.angle_alpha   90.00
_cell.angle_beta   90.00
_cell.angle_gamma   90.00
#
_symmetry.space_group_name_H-M   'P 1'
#
loop_
_entity.id
_entity.type
_entity.pdbx_description
1 polymer ?
#
loop_
_entity_poly.entity_id
_entity_poly.type
_entity_poly.pdbx_seq_one_letter_code
_entity_poly.pdbx_strand_id
1 'polypeptide(L)'
;QEFDNWRRVRDPDGTEGWINQSLLSGKRTAIVAPWQRGKPALVALRSGADETARVVAELQPGVIGVIDSCNGDWCRMDFGTAKGWLKQSIVWGAYPGETIDD
;
A
#
# COMPACT_ATOMS: atom_id res chain seq x y z
N GLN A 1 15.87 4.57 10.25
CA GLN A 1 17.21 4.58 10.88
C GLN A 1 17.90 3.28 10.53
N GLU A 2 19.19 3.33 10.30
CA GLU A 2 20.02 2.17 9.96
C GLU A 2 21.18 2.12 10.95
N PHE A 3 21.49 0.93 11.45
CA PHE A 3 22.67 0.68 12.27
C PHE A 3 23.30 -0.62 11.78
N ASP A 4 24.46 -0.50 11.13
CA ASP A 4 25.15 -1.61 10.48
C ASP A 4 24.19 -2.41 9.57
N ASN A 5 23.98 -3.70 9.83
CA ASN A 5 23.10 -4.59 9.05
C ASN A 5 21.63 -4.56 9.48
N TRP A 6 21.22 -3.62 10.35
CA TRP A 6 19.87 -3.57 10.92
C TRP A 6 19.08 -2.35 10.46
N ARG A 7 17.80 -2.58 10.16
CA ARG A 7 16.83 -1.55 9.79
C ARG A 7 15.77 -1.43 10.87
N ARG A 8 15.57 -0.21 11.37
CA ARG A 8 14.43 0.09 12.26
C ARG A 8 13.17 0.21 11.42
N VAL A 9 12.19 -0.65 11.68
CA VAL A 9 10.91 -0.74 10.96
C VAL A 9 9.76 -0.41 11.90
N ARG A 10 8.64 0.01 11.31
CA ARG A 10 7.35 0.18 11.99
C ARG A 10 6.29 -0.60 11.23
N ASP A 11 5.44 -1.34 11.93
CA ASP A 11 4.31 -2.05 11.33
C ASP A 11 3.07 -1.14 11.17
N PRO A 12 2.00 -1.61 10.52
CA PRO A 12 0.76 -0.85 10.36
C PRO A 12 0.06 -0.47 11.67
N ASP A 13 0.28 -1.23 12.74
CA ASP A 13 -0.32 -1.01 14.06
C ASP A 13 0.52 -0.05 14.92
N GLY A 14 1.69 0.37 14.42
CA GLY A 14 2.60 1.30 15.07
C GLY A 14 3.70 0.63 15.89
N THR A 15 3.76 -0.70 15.92
CA THR A 15 4.84 -1.45 16.58
C THR A 15 6.16 -1.18 15.89
N GLU A 16 7.20 -0.91 16.66
CA GLU A 16 8.54 -0.67 16.14
C GLU A 16 9.54 -1.75 16.55
N GLY A 17 10.49 -2.05 15.68
CA GLY A 17 11.52 -3.03 15.95
C GLY A 17 12.69 -2.92 14.98
N TRP A 18 13.66 -3.82 15.16
CA TRP A 18 14.81 -3.94 14.27
C TRP A 18 14.74 -5.26 13.51
N ILE A 19 14.92 -5.19 12.19
CA ILE A 19 14.99 -6.37 11.32
C ILE A 19 16.33 -6.35 10.61
N ASN A 20 16.98 -7.52 10.51
CA ASN A 20 18.21 -7.67 9.73
C ASN A 20 17.91 -7.43 8.25
N GLN A 21 18.74 -6.64 7.57
CA GLN A 21 18.51 -6.25 6.18
C GLN A 21 18.39 -7.44 5.22
N SER A 22 19.03 -8.57 5.51
CA SER A 22 18.96 -9.78 4.66
C SER A 22 17.57 -10.42 4.63
N LEU A 23 16.71 -10.12 5.61
CA LEU A 23 15.33 -10.58 5.69
C LEU A 23 14.34 -9.63 4.99
N LEU A 24 14.81 -8.48 4.52
CA LEU A 24 13.98 -7.46 3.89
C LEU A 24 14.11 -7.51 2.37
N SER A 25 12.99 -7.36 1.68
CA SER A 25 12.95 -7.13 0.24
C SER A 25 12.71 -5.65 -0.05
N GLY A 26 13.33 -5.16 -1.13
CA GLY A 26 13.02 -3.82 -1.67
C GLY A 26 11.69 -3.76 -2.44
N LYS A 27 10.98 -4.87 -2.60
CA LYS A 27 9.70 -4.93 -3.29
C LYS A 27 8.67 -4.06 -2.56
N ARG A 28 8.12 -3.06 -3.24
CA ARG A 28 7.11 -2.16 -2.69
C ARG A 28 5.77 -2.86 -2.59
N THR A 29 5.27 -3.01 -1.37
CA THR A 29 3.94 -3.55 -1.08
C THR A 29 3.19 -2.58 -0.19
N ALA A 30 1.86 -2.68 -0.23
CA ALA A 30 1.00 -1.89 0.63
C ALA A 30 -0.21 -2.68 1.11
N ILE A 31 -0.77 -2.22 2.22
CA ILE A 31 -1.98 -2.72 2.83
C ILE A 31 -3.09 -1.71 2.60
N VAL A 32 -4.24 -2.18 2.10
CA VAL A 32 -5.41 -1.35 1.83
C VAL A 32 -6.16 -1.06 3.13
N ALA A 33 -6.34 0.22 3.47
CA ALA A 33 -7.12 0.73 4.60
C ALA A 33 -6.99 -0.10 5.90
N PRO A 34 -5.77 -0.40 6.40
CA PRO A 34 -5.59 -1.32 7.53
C PRO A 34 -6.34 -0.89 8.80
N TRP A 35 -6.54 0.41 9.03
CA TRP A 35 -7.34 0.97 10.13
C TRP A 35 -8.84 0.64 10.07
N GLN A 36 -9.31 0.04 8.97
CA GLN A 36 -10.69 -0.43 8.80
C GLN A 36 -10.81 -1.97 8.84
N ARG A 37 -9.74 -2.71 9.15
CA ARG A 37 -9.81 -4.19 9.28
C ARG A 37 -10.95 -4.62 10.20
N GLY A 38 -11.66 -5.67 9.78
CA GLY A 38 -12.78 -6.25 10.53
C GLY A 38 -14.09 -5.45 10.45
N LYS A 39 -14.12 -4.29 9.78
CA LYS A 39 -15.35 -3.54 9.51
C LYS A 39 -15.98 -4.02 8.19
N PRO A 40 -17.32 -3.97 8.04
CA PRO A 40 -18.02 -4.28 6.79
C PRO A 40 -17.87 -3.11 5.80
N ALA A 41 -16.64 -2.77 5.45
CA ALA A 41 -16.30 -1.74 4.47
C ALA A 41 -15.69 -2.41 3.24
N LEU A 42 -15.94 -1.83 2.07
CA LEU A 42 -15.30 -2.20 0.81
C LEU A 42 -14.62 -0.98 0.23
N VAL A 43 -13.45 -1.20 -0.35
CA VAL A 43 -12.63 -0.17 -1.01
C VAL A 43 -12.71 -0.40 -2.51
N ALA A 44 -13.16 0.62 -3.24
CA ALA A 44 -13.24 0.57 -4.69
C ALA A 44 -11.84 0.67 -5.32
N LEU A 45 -11.42 -0.37 -6.04
CA LEU A 45 -10.27 -0.32 -6.92
C LEU A 45 -10.71 0.29 -8.24
N ARG A 46 -10.08 1.40 -8.65
CA ARG A 46 -10.48 2.19 -9.82
C ARG A 46 -9.67 1.81 -11.05
N SER A 47 -10.24 1.97 -12.24
CA SER A 47 -9.52 1.77 -13.52
C SER A 47 -8.52 2.89 -13.83
N GLY A 48 -8.69 4.07 -13.24
CA GLY A 48 -7.81 5.23 -13.40
C GLY A 48 -7.65 6.00 -12.08
N ALA A 49 -6.68 6.91 -12.04
CA ALA A 49 -6.38 7.80 -10.92
C ALA A 49 -7.41 8.95 -10.78
N ASP A 50 -8.69 8.58 -10.71
CA ASP A 50 -9.84 9.49 -10.67
C ASP A 50 -10.94 8.89 -9.79
N GLU A 51 -11.58 9.74 -8.97
CA GLU A 51 -12.68 9.34 -8.07
C GLU A 51 -13.91 8.84 -8.82
N THR A 52 -14.09 9.28 -10.06
CA THR A 52 -15.21 8.94 -10.94
C THR A 52 -14.89 7.80 -11.90
N ALA A 53 -13.62 7.35 -11.94
CA ALA A 53 -13.24 6.23 -12.79
C ALA A 53 -14.02 4.96 -12.43
N ARG A 54 -14.26 4.13 -13.47
CA ARG A 54 -14.97 2.85 -13.34
C ARG A 54 -14.28 1.98 -12.28
N VAL A 55 -15.09 1.40 -11.39
CA VAL A 55 -14.64 0.40 -10.41
C VAL A 55 -14.32 -0.91 -11.14
N VAL A 56 -13.13 -1.45 -10.91
CA VAL A 56 -12.65 -2.71 -11.50
C VAL A 56 -12.68 -3.88 -10.53
N ALA A 57 -12.62 -3.60 -9.22
CA ALA A 57 -12.78 -4.58 -8.16
C ALA A 57 -13.19 -3.87 -6.86
N GLU A 58 -13.73 -4.63 -5.91
CA GLU A 58 -13.93 -4.19 -4.52
C GLU A 58 -13.01 -4.98 -3.61
N LEU A 59 -12.27 -4.27 -2.77
CA LEU A 59 -11.25 -4.83 -1.89
C LEU A 59 -11.71 -4.77 -0.44
N GLN A 60 -11.44 -5.82 0.32
CA GLN A 60 -11.60 -5.76 1.77
C GLN A 60 -10.44 -4.97 2.41
N PRO A 61 -10.71 -4.21 3.48
CA PRO A 61 -9.66 -3.65 4.32
C PRO A 61 -8.69 -4.73 4.82
N GLY A 62 -7.40 -4.46 4.69
CA GLY A 62 -6.33 -5.35 5.12
C GLY A 62 -5.76 -6.26 4.03
N VAL A 63 -6.28 -6.22 2.80
CA VAL A 63 -5.68 -6.89 1.64
C VAL A 63 -4.32 -6.26 1.34
N ILE A 64 -3.35 -7.11 0.99
CA ILE A 64 -1.98 -6.72 0.65
C ILE A 64 -1.79 -6.85 -0.86
N GLY A 65 -1.19 -5.84 -1.47
CA GLY A 65 -0.83 -5.83 -2.89
C GLY A 65 0.54 -5.24 -3.13
N VAL A 66 1.00 -5.32 -4.37
CA VAL A 66 2.24 -4.69 -4.85
C VAL A 66 1.92 -3.28 -5.32
N ILE A 67 2.75 -2.30 -4.98
CA ILE A 67 2.68 -0.97 -5.59
C ILE A 67 3.48 -1.05 -6.89
N ASP A 68 2.82 -0.76 -8.01
CA ASP A 68 3.50 -0.52 -9.28
C ASP A 68 4.05 0.91 -9.27
N SER A 69 3.13 1.88 -9.23
CA SER A 69 3.45 3.31 -9.31
C SER A 69 2.60 4.15 -8.36
N CYS A 70 3.12 5.28 -7.89
CA CYS A 70 2.33 6.31 -7.19
C CYS A 70 2.63 7.69 -7.77
N ASN A 71 1.62 8.55 -7.89
CA ASN A 71 1.77 9.91 -8.42
C ASN A 71 1.64 11.01 -7.35
N GLY A 72 1.76 10.64 -6.07
CA GLY A 72 1.57 11.55 -4.93
C GLY A 72 0.13 11.67 -4.42
N ASP A 73 -0.87 11.26 -5.21
CA ASP A 73 -2.29 11.27 -4.80
C ASP A 73 -2.94 9.88 -4.92
N TRP A 74 -2.46 9.09 -5.86
CA TRP A 74 -2.97 7.78 -6.21
C TRP A 74 -1.83 6.79 -6.37
N CYS A 75 -2.11 5.55 -6.01
CA CYS A 75 -1.21 4.43 -6.22
C CYS A 75 -1.88 3.37 -7.09
N ARG A 76 -1.20 2.99 -8.16
CA ARG A 76 -1.53 1.82 -8.95
C ARG A 76 -1.00 0.59 -8.23
N MET A 77 -1.90 -0.36 -8.00
CA MET A 77 -1.59 -1.58 -7.26
C MET A 77 -1.99 -2.84 -8.01
N ASP A 78 -1.17 -3.87 -7.83
CA ASP A 78 -1.37 -5.22 -8.34
C ASP A 78 -1.72 -6.18 -7.20
N PHE A 79 -2.86 -6.85 -7.32
CA PHE A 79 -3.34 -7.88 -6.40
C PHE A 79 -3.32 -9.28 -7.03
N GLY A 80 -2.66 -9.46 -8.17
CA GLY A 80 -2.56 -10.71 -8.95
C GLY A 80 -3.77 -10.96 -9.84
N THR A 81 -4.99 -10.89 -9.30
CA THR A 81 -6.24 -11.09 -10.06
C THR A 81 -6.87 -9.79 -10.54
N ALA A 82 -6.52 -8.67 -9.91
CA ALA A 82 -7.00 -7.34 -10.26
C ALA A 82 -5.86 -6.33 -10.14
N LYS A 83 -5.84 -5.36 -11.06
CA LYS A 83 -4.92 -4.22 -11.05
C LYS A 83 -5.73 -2.94 -11.25
N GLY A 84 -5.38 -1.90 -10.52
CA GLY A 84 -6.07 -0.61 -10.60
C GLY A 84 -5.49 0.42 -9.64
N TRP A 85 -6.24 1.49 -9.42
CA TRP A 85 -5.80 2.67 -8.68
C TRP A 85 -6.59 2.82 -7.38
N LEU A 86 -5.86 3.18 -6.33
CA LEU A 86 -6.39 3.55 -5.01
C LEU A 86 -5.87 4.93 -4.63
N LYS A 87 -6.65 5.68 -3.84
CA LYS A 87 -6.13 6.89 -3.22
C LYS A 87 -4.91 6.55 -2.35
N GLN A 88 -3.85 7.33 -2.44
CA GLN A 88 -2.65 7.10 -1.65
C GLN A 88 -2.95 7.20 -0.14
N SER A 89 -3.85 8.11 0.23
CA SER A 89 -4.28 8.30 1.62
C SER A 89 -4.95 7.07 2.25
N ILE A 90 -5.39 6.10 1.44
CA ILE A 90 -6.02 4.88 1.94
C ILE A 90 -5.09 3.65 1.92
N VAL A 91 -3.82 3.81 1.56
CA VAL A 91 -2.84 2.72 1.59
C VAL A 91 -1.80 2.96 2.67
N TRP A 92 -1.41 1.89 3.35
CA TRP A 92 -0.23 1.87 4.21
C TRP A 92 0.90 1.18 3.47
N GLY A 93 2.00 1.87 3.22
CA GLY A 93 3.09 1.40 2.35
C GLY A 93 3.55 2.45 1.33
N ALA A 94 2.84 3.57 1.23
CA ALA A 94 3.30 4.79 0.57
C ALA A 94 3.12 5.99 1.51
N TYR A 95 4.10 6.88 1.57
CA TYR A 95 4.01 8.11 2.35
C TYR A 95 3.13 9.16 1.66
N PRO A 96 2.51 10.09 2.42
CA PRO A 96 1.77 11.19 1.82
C PRO A 96 2.64 11.98 0.83
N GLY A 97 2.16 12.12 -0.41
CA GLY A 97 2.88 12.78 -1.50
C GLY A 97 4.00 11.95 -2.13
N GLU A 98 4.22 10.69 -1.72
CA GLU A 98 5.29 9.86 -2.30
C GLU A 98 4.99 9.56 -3.78
N THR A 99 5.96 9.85 -4.63
CA THR A 99 5.97 9.43 -6.04
C THR A 99 6.80 8.17 -6.18
N ILE A 100 6.27 7.17 -6.86
CA ILE A 100 6.94 5.90 -7.14
C ILE A 100 6.79 5.68 -8.65
N ASP A 101 7.92 5.59 -9.33
CA ASP A 101 7.98 5.31 -10.76
C ASP A 101 8.14 3.79 -10.99
N ASP A 102 7.55 3.30 -12.08
CA ASP A 102 7.63 1.89 -12.53
C ASP A 102 9.06 1.48 -12.97
#